data_AF-A0A7X7PB36-F1
#
_entry.id   AF-A0A7X7PB36-F1
#
_cell.length_a   1.000
_cell.length_b   1.000
_cell.length_c   1.000
_cell.angle_alpha   90.00
_cell.angle_beta   90.00
_cell.angle_gamma   90.00
#
_symmetry.space_group_name_H-M   'P 1'
#
loop_
_entity.id
_entity.type
_entity.pdbx_description
1 polymer ?
#
loop_
_entity_poly.entity_id
_entity_poly.type
_entity_poly.pdbx_seq_one_letter_code
_entity_poly.pdbx_strand_id
1 'polypeptide(L)'
;EHSLATVEPSLGRISSDLARGLVWSALWNATRDGQLSVEKYLTIAQRHAPAESNNVLLVSVLANVAFAIDRYVPAQQQTHAWHSWIDTTWRQLGEAEPGSDAQVTWARALAAAAAHDDRYAAQIRSGLNDADSQDWNPKGADGDRLLADPELRWALWRALAATGHATTEDLDGELARDNTASGRTAHLRARMSIPGTQVKAGAWTQITGRDAPGEALAGEPALTNDQLDAVIDGFQAGSQPNDWKYVDDYFALLLPVWEGWSIELARRFVLGLFPHPGAGEITVGGDGVVSDTLLVRDAVLEKADRWLEQNNDSPAAVRRLVVEQRDHYARALRLRVMNASL
;
A
#
# COMPACT_ATOMS: atom_id res chain seq x y z
N GLU A 1 -5.19 -28.12 -10.85
CA GLU A 1 -6.24 -27.61 -11.76
C GLU A 1 -7.66 -27.93 -11.31
N HIS A 2 -8.05 -29.21 -11.11
CA HIS A 2 -9.41 -29.57 -10.67
C HIS A 2 -9.88 -28.92 -9.35
N SER A 3 -8.99 -28.77 -8.36
CA SER A 3 -9.35 -28.14 -7.08
C SER A 3 -9.62 -26.63 -7.22
N LEU A 4 -8.85 -25.92 -8.06
CA LEU A 4 -9.04 -24.48 -8.30
C LEU A 4 -10.35 -24.22 -9.04
N ALA A 5 -10.63 -25.00 -10.09
CA ALA A 5 -11.87 -24.93 -10.86
C ALA A 5 -13.13 -25.19 -10.00
N THR A 6 -12.99 -25.91 -8.89
CA THR A 6 -14.08 -26.17 -7.93
C THR A 6 -14.24 -25.04 -6.92
N VAL A 7 -13.12 -24.48 -6.44
CA VAL A 7 -13.10 -23.36 -5.48
C VAL A 7 -13.66 -22.09 -6.08
N GLU A 8 -13.27 -21.76 -7.32
CA GLU A 8 -13.64 -20.53 -8.01
C GLU A 8 -15.17 -20.26 -8.07
N PRO A 9 -16.06 -21.26 -8.30
CA PRO A 9 -17.50 -21.05 -8.18
C PRO A 9 -18.09 -21.28 -6.79
N SER A 10 -17.37 -21.90 -5.85
CA SER A 10 -17.99 -22.51 -4.66
C SER A 10 -17.45 -22.07 -3.31
N LEU A 11 -16.40 -21.24 -3.24
CA LEU A 11 -15.75 -20.84 -1.97
C LEU A 11 -16.76 -20.33 -0.94
N GLY A 12 -17.63 -19.37 -1.32
CA GLY A 12 -18.66 -18.83 -0.44
C GLY A 12 -19.74 -19.81 0.03
N ARG A 13 -19.80 -21.04 -0.53
CA ARG A 13 -20.73 -22.10 -0.08
C ARG A 13 -20.16 -22.95 1.05
N ILE A 14 -18.86 -22.81 1.36
CA ILE A 14 -18.20 -23.56 2.43
C ILE A 14 -18.68 -23.01 3.77
N SER A 15 -19.43 -23.80 4.54
CA SER A 15 -20.00 -23.34 5.81
C SER A 15 -18.96 -23.15 6.93
N SER A 16 -17.86 -23.91 6.91
CA SER A 16 -16.82 -23.84 7.94
C SER A 16 -15.86 -22.66 7.70
N ASP A 17 -15.80 -21.73 8.65
CA ASP A 17 -14.85 -20.61 8.65
C ASP A 17 -13.41 -21.07 8.55
N LEU A 18 -13.03 -22.13 9.28
CA LEU A 18 -11.68 -22.70 9.22
C LEU A 18 -11.35 -23.20 7.82
N ALA A 19 -12.29 -23.90 7.17
CA ALA A 19 -12.10 -24.38 5.82
C ALA A 19 -12.00 -23.23 4.81
N ARG A 20 -12.82 -22.17 4.93
CA ARG A 20 -12.67 -20.96 4.12
C ARG A 20 -11.33 -20.28 4.35
N GLY A 21 -10.88 -20.17 5.59
CA GLY A 21 -9.57 -19.62 5.94
C GLY A 21 -8.40 -20.37 5.29
N LEU A 22 -8.44 -21.71 5.29
CA LEU A 22 -7.45 -22.54 4.59
C LEU A 22 -7.47 -22.30 3.08
N VAL A 23 -8.66 -22.20 2.48
CA VAL A 23 -8.80 -21.91 1.04
C VAL A 23 -8.26 -20.52 0.71
N TRP A 24 -8.61 -19.49 1.47
CA TRP A 24 -8.09 -18.13 1.28
C TRP A 24 -6.57 -18.07 1.42
N SER A 25 -6.01 -18.75 2.43
CA SER A 25 -4.56 -18.85 2.61
C SER A 25 -3.88 -19.56 1.43
N ALA A 26 -4.46 -20.66 0.94
CA ALA A 26 -3.93 -21.40 -0.21
C ALA A 26 -3.97 -20.55 -1.50
N LEU A 27 -5.07 -19.83 -1.76
CA LEU A 27 -5.20 -18.93 -2.90
C LEU A 27 -4.17 -17.79 -2.83
N TRP A 28 -3.98 -17.21 -1.65
CA TRP A 28 -2.99 -16.15 -1.46
C TRP A 28 -1.56 -16.64 -1.66
N ASN A 29 -1.20 -17.78 -1.07
CA ASN A 29 0.12 -18.38 -1.24
C ASN A 29 0.38 -18.73 -2.71
N ALA A 30 -0.59 -19.35 -3.40
CA ALA A 30 -0.47 -19.63 -4.83
C ALA A 30 -0.26 -18.36 -5.67
N THR A 31 -0.91 -17.24 -5.31
CA THR A 31 -0.71 -15.94 -5.98
C THR A 31 0.71 -15.41 -5.73
N ARG A 32 1.18 -15.45 -4.48
CA ARG A 32 2.54 -15.01 -4.10
C ARG A 32 3.65 -15.87 -4.69
N ASP A 33 3.36 -17.15 -4.93
CA ASP A 33 4.33 -18.11 -5.45
C ASP A 33 4.28 -18.21 -6.99
N GLY A 34 3.42 -17.42 -7.66
CA GLY A 34 3.31 -17.40 -9.12
C GLY A 34 2.59 -18.62 -9.70
N GLN A 35 1.82 -19.33 -8.89
CA GLN A 35 1.02 -20.49 -9.29
C GLN A 35 -0.42 -20.12 -9.66
N LEU A 36 -0.88 -18.94 -9.23
CA LEU A 36 -2.17 -18.35 -9.57
C LEU A 36 -1.95 -16.92 -10.09
N SER A 37 -2.59 -16.56 -11.21
CA SER A 37 -2.52 -15.18 -11.70
C SER A 37 -3.25 -14.23 -10.75
N VAL A 38 -2.75 -13.00 -10.69
CA VAL A 38 -3.34 -11.96 -9.84
C VAL A 38 -4.76 -11.65 -10.30
N GLU A 39 -5.01 -11.57 -11.60
CA GLU A 39 -6.36 -11.36 -12.14
C GLU A 39 -7.37 -12.43 -11.68
N LYS A 40 -6.97 -13.72 -11.67
CA LYS A 40 -7.82 -14.80 -11.15
C LYS A 40 -8.05 -14.65 -9.65
N TYR A 41 -7.03 -14.33 -8.89
CA TYR A 41 -7.18 -14.06 -7.45
C TYR A 41 -8.14 -12.90 -7.19
N LEU A 42 -8.02 -11.79 -7.93
CA LEU A 42 -8.91 -10.64 -7.84
C LEU A 42 -10.36 -11.02 -8.16
N THR A 43 -10.58 -11.80 -9.23
CA THR A 43 -11.92 -12.26 -9.61
C THR A 43 -12.55 -13.14 -8.53
N ILE A 44 -11.78 -14.06 -7.94
CA ILE A 44 -12.24 -14.90 -6.83
C ILE A 44 -12.55 -14.03 -5.60
N ALA A 45 -11.67 -13.09 -5.25
CA ALA A 45 -11.87 -12.20 -4.11
C ALA A 45 -13.12 -11.31 -4.29
N GLN A 46 -13.26 -10.65 -5.43
CA GLN A 46 -14.42 -9.81 -5.76
C GLN A 46 -15.73 -10.60 -5.73
N ARG A 47 -15.69 -11.89 -6.10
CA ARG A 47 -16.88 -12.76 -6.09
C ARG A 47 -17.27 -13.24 -4.70
N HIS A 48 -16.31 -13.61 -3.86
CA HIS A 48 -16.59 -14.34 -2.61
C HIS A 48 -16.36 -13.54 -1.33
N ALA A 49 -15.49 -12.53 -1.33
CA ALA A 49 -15.31 -11.67 -0.16
C ALA A 49 -16.62 -10.96 0.29
N PRO A 50 -17.51 -10.51 -0.61
CA PRO A 50 -18.85 -10.00 -0.24
C PRO A 50 -19.66 -10.89 0.71
N ALA A 51 -19.51 -12.20 0.59
CA ALA A 51 -20.26 -13.19 1.36
C ALA A 51 -19.46 -13.77 2.54
N GLU A 52 -18.25 -13.28 2.80
CA GLU A 52 -17.42 -13.76 3.90
C GLU A 52 -17.95 -13.23 5.24
N SER A 53 -18.53 -14.14 6.03
CA SER A 53 -19.13 -13.80 7.33
C SER A 53 -18.10 -13.63 8.45
N ASN A 54 -16.87 -14.14 8.28
CA ASN A 54 -15.81 -14.00 9.26
C ASN A 54 -15.00 -12.72 9.01
N ASN A 55 -15.16 -11.71 9.86
CA ASN A 55 -14.54 -10.40 9.65
C ASN A 55 -12.99 -10.45 9.61
N VAL A 56 -12.35 -11.35 10.36
CA VAL A 56 -10.88 -11.49 10.34
C VAL A 56 -10.40 -12.01 8.97
N LEU A 57 -11.14 -12.96 8.40
CA LEU A 57 -10.86 -13.44 7.04
C LEU A 57 -11.12 -12.34 6.01
N LEU A 58 -12.23 -11.61 6.14
CA LEU A 58 -12.55 -10.50 5.25
C LEU A 58 -11.42 -9.45 5.24
N VAL A 59 -11.02 -8.94 6.41
CA VAL A 59 -9.91 -7.98 6.54
C VAL A 59 -8.65 -8.48 5.83
N SER A 60 -8.30 -9.75 6.04
CA SER A 60 -7.12 -10.36 5.43
C SER A 60 -7.22 -10.44 3.90
N VAL A 61 -8.38 -10.82 3.37
CA VAL A 61 -8.61 -10.93 1.92
C VAL A 61 -8.55 -9.56 1.26
N LEU A 62 -9.20 -8.54 1.84
CA LEU A 62 -9.19 -7.18 1.28
C LEU A 62 -7.78 -6.56 1.27
N ALA A 63 -7.01 -6.78 2.35
CA ALA A 63 -5.62 -6.33 2.42
C ALA A 63 -4.74 -7.04 1.37
N ASN A 64 -4.91 -8.35 1.20
CA ASN A 64 -4.20 -9.12 0.17
C ASN A 64 -4.55 -8.66 -1.25
N VAL A 65 -5.81 -8.30 -1.51
CA VAL A 65 -6.23 -7.74 -2.81
C VAL A 65 -5.49 -6.44 -3.09
N ALA A 66 -5.55 -5.46 -2.17
CA ALA A 66 -4.86 -4.19 -2.33
C ALA A 66 -3.35 -4.38 -2.55
N PHE A 67 -2.72 -5.27 -1.78
CA PHE A 67 -1.31 -5.61 -1.94
C PHE A 67 -0.99 -6.25 -3.29
N ALA A 68 -1.85 -7.17 -3.78
CA ALA A 68 -1.65 -7.83 -5.05
C ALA A 68 -1.72 -6.83 -6.22
N ILE A 69 -2.66 -5.89 -6.17
CA ILE A 69 -2.79 -4.83 -7.17
C ILE A 69 -1.53 -3.96 -7.17
N ASP A 70 -1.14 -3.44 -6.00
CA ASP A 70 0.03 -2.56 -5.85
C ASP A 70 1.34 -3.24 -6.28
N ARG A 71 1.56 -4.49 -5.85
CA ARG A 71 2.87 -5.14 -5.97
C ARG A 71 3.00 -6.04 -7.18
N TYR A 72 1.95 -6.71 -7.60
CA TYR A 72 2.06 -7.84 -8.54
C TYR A 72 1.37 -7.58 -9.89
N VAL A 73 0.43 -6.64 -9.98
CA VAL A 73 -0.17 -6.27 -11.27
C VAL A 73 0.84 -5.46 -12.10
N PRO A 74 1.00 -5.75 -13.40
CA PRO A 74 1.83 -4.96 -14.31
C PRO A 74 1.39 -3.50 -14.34
N ALA A 75 2.34 -2.57 -14.44
CA ALA A 75 2.05 -1.13 -14.36
C ALA A 75 0.99 -0.65 -15.36
N GLN A 76 0.98 -1.22 -16.57
CA GLN A 76 0.03 -0.88 -17.64
C GLN A 76 -1.41 -1.32 -17.33
N GLN A 77 -1.59 -2.30 -16.42
CA GLN A 77 -2.87 -2.85 -16.02
C GLN A 77 -3.32 -2.36 -14.63
N GLN A 78 -2.42 -1.75 -13.84
CA GLN A 78 -2.70 -1.34 -12.46
C GLN A 78 -3.87 -0.36 -12.35
N THR A 79 -3.94 0.63 -13.24
CA THR A 79 -5.07 1.58 -13.27
C THR A 79 -6.40 0.84 -13.40
N HIS A 80 -6.52 -0.09 -14.35
CA HIS A 80 -7.75 -0.88 -14.53
C HIS A 80 -8.05 -1.77 -13.31
N ALA A 81 -7.03 -2.37 -12.69
CA ALA A 81 -7.21 -3.20 -11.50
C ALA A 81 -7.71 -2.38 -10.30
N TRP A 82 -7.13 -1.20 -10.04
CA TRP A 82 -7.60 -0.27 -9.01
C TRP A 82 -9.02 0.23 -9.30
N HIS A 83 -9.31 0.56 -10.56
CA HIS A 83 -10.63 0.95 -11.04
C HIS A 83 -11.70 -0.10 -10.70
N SER A 84 -11.44 -1.36 -11.04
CA SER A 84 -12.36 -2.46 -10.75
C SER A 84 -12.50 -2.71 -9.23
N TRP A 85 -11.40 -2.55 -8.49
CA TRP A 85 -11.40 -2.77 -7.05
C TRP A 85 -12.16 -1.70 -6.28
N ILE A 86 -11.96 -0.42 -6.61
CA ILE A 86 -12.64 0.67 -5.92
C ILE A 86 -14.16 0.59 -6.14
N ASP A 87 -14.64 0.27 -7.35
CA ASP A 87 -16.05 0.03 -7.64
C ASP A 87 -16.63 -1.10 -6.79
N THR A 88 -15.84 -2.16 -6.57
CA THR A 88 -16.23 -3.27 -5.69
C THR A 88 -16.36 -2.79 -4.25
N THR A 89 -15.35 -2.11 -3.71
CA THR A 89 -15.38 -1.62 -2.32
C THR A 89 -16.49 -0.61 -2.08
N TRP A 90 -16.75 0.28 -3.04
CA TRP A 90 -17.82 1.27 -2.99
C TRP A 90 -19.20 0.59 -2.93
N ARG A 91 -19.45 -0.35 -3.85
CA ARG A 91 -20.70 -1.11 -3.88
C ARG A 91 -20.89 -1.92 -2.60
N GLN A 92 -19.85 -2.61 -2.13
CA GLN A 92 -19.92 -3.43 -0.92
C GLN A 92 -20.14 -2.61 0.35
N LEU A 93 -19.54 -1.43 0.44
CA LEU A 93 -19.81 -0.50 1.53
C LEU A 93 -21.32 -0.13 1.60
N GLY A 94 -21.95 0.14 0.46
CA GLY A 94 -23.39 0.46 0.40
C GLY A 94 -24.32 -0.75 0.53
N GLU A 95 -23.83 -1.97 0.27
CA GLU A 95 -24.61 -3.21 0.43
C GLU A 95 -24.58 -3.74 1.88
N ALA A 96 -23.48 -3.50 2.61
CA ALA A 96 -23.26 -3.97 3.98
C ALA A 96 -24.31 -3.45 4.96
N GLU A 97 -24.59 -4.25 6.00
CA GLU A 97 -25.52 -3.85 7.07
C GLU A 97 -24.94 -2.65 7.84
N PRO A 98 -25.72 -1.57 8.05
CA PRO A 98 -25.26 -0.40 8.79
C PRO A 98 -24.73 -0.74 10.20
N GLY A 99 -23.60 -0.16 10.56
CA GLY A 99 -22.93 -0.37 11.85
C GLY A 99 -22.26 -1.74 12.02
N SER A 100 -22.25 -2.60 11.00
CA SER A 100 -21.58 -3.90 11.05
C SER A 100 -20.06 -3.80 10.92
N ASP A 101 -19.34 -4.78 11.49
CA ASP A 101 -17.88 -4.91 11.31
C ASP A 101 -17.49 -5.01 9.82
N ALA A 102 -18.33 -5.66 9.02
CA ALA A 102 -18.14 -5.75 7.58
C ALA A 102 -18.22 -4.37 6.91
N GLN A 103 -19.14 -3.50 7.34
CA GLN A 103 -19.24 -2.14 6.81
C GLN A 103 -17.96 -1.33 7.09
N VAL A 104 -17.45 -1.38 8.33
CA VAL A 104 -16.19 -0.72 8.69
C VAL A 104 -15.02 -1.26 7.87
N THR A 105 -14.96 -2.58 7.70
CA THR A 105 -13.92 -3.26 6.92
C THR A 105 -13.96 -2.86 5.44
N TRP A 106 -15.14 -2.78 4.83
CA TRP A 106 -15.31 -2.29 3.46
C TRP A 106 -15.00 -0.80 3.33
N ALA A 107 -15.33 0.02 4.33
CA ALA A 107 -14.99 1.45 4.34
C ALA A 107 -13.47 1.68 4.36
N ARG A 108 -12.74 0.90 5.16
CA ARG A 108 -11.27 0.94 5.20
C ARG A 108 -10.65 0.44 3.89
N ALA A 109 -11.22 -0.59 3.28
CA ALA A 109 -10.79 -1.06 1.96
C ALA A 109 -11.07 -0.03 0.85
N LEU A 110 -12.21 0.68 0.92
CA LEU A 110 -12.52 1.81 0.04
C LEU A 110 -11.49 2.92 0.21
N ALA A 111 -11.15 3.32 1.45
CA ALA A 111 -10.14 4.34 1.70
C ALA A 111 -8.77 3.95 1.11
N ALA A 112 -8.37 2.68 1.25
CA ALA A 112 -7.14 2.18 0.65
C ALA A 112 -7.18 2.24 -0.90
N ALA A 113 -8.29 1.82 -1.52
CA ALA A 113 -8.45 1.87 -2.97
C ALA A 113 -8.52 3.32 -3.50
N ALA A 114 -9.19 4.21 -2.78
CA ALA A 114 -9.35 5.62 -3.12
C ALA A 114 -8.04 6.42 -3.06
N ALA A 115 -7.00 5.91 -2.42
CA ALA A 115 -5.66 6.49 -2.47
C ALA A 115 -4.97 6.28 -3.84
N HIS A 116 -5.52 5.40 -4.69
CA HIS A 116 -4.98 5.07 -6.02
C HIS A 116 -5.94 5.42 -7.17
N ASP A 117 -7.22 5.65 -6.90
CA ASP A 117 -8.25 6.03 -7.88
C ASP A 117 -9.19 7.07 -7.26
N ASP A 118 -9.38 8.20 -7.94
CA ASP A 118 -10.09 9.38 -7.46
C ASP A 118 -11.57 9.45 -7.87
N ARG A 119 -12.12 8.43 -8.54
CA ARG A 119 -13.47 8.51 -9.12
C ARG A 119 -14.58 8.80 -8.10
N TYR A 120 -14.36 8.45 -6.84
CA TYR A 120 -15.30 8.69 -5.74
C TYR A 120 -14.85 9.84 -4.82
N ALA A 121 -13.83 10.61 -5.21
CA ALA A 121 -13.26 11.68 -4.38
C ALA A 121 -14.30 12.75 -4.02
N ALA A 122 -15.17 13.14 -4.96
CA ALA A 122 -16.23 14.12 -4.70
C ALA A 122 -17.22 13.62 -3.64
N GLN A 123 -17.63 12.35 -3.75
CA GLN A 123 -18.53 11.71 -2.81
C GLN A 123 -17.86 11.57 -1.43
N ILE A 124 -16.60 11.10 -1.38
CA ILE A 124 -15.83 10.95 -0.14
C ILE A 124 -15.72 12.29 0.58
N ARG A 125 -15.35 13.34 -0.16
CA ARG A 125 -15.23 14.70 0.37
C ARG A 125 -16.58 15.22 0.89
N SER A 126 -17.67 14.94 0.17
CA SER A 126 -19.01 15.32 0.60
C SER A 126 -19.37 14.65 1.95
N GLY A 127 -19.14 13.34 2.08
CA GLY A 127 -19.42 12.61 3.32
C GLY A 127 -18.55 13.05 4.50
N LEU A 128 -17.28 13.39 4.26
CA LEU A 128 -16.38 13.88 5.33
C LEU A 128 -16.78 15.27 5.87
N ASN A 129 -17.26 16.16 4.99
CA ASN A 129 -17.65 17.53 5.33
C ASN A 129 -19.02 17.59 6.00
N ASP A 130 -19.96 16.76 5.54
CA ASP A 130 -21.31 16.68 6.06
C ASP A 130 -21.50 15.30 6.71
N ALA A 131 -20.93 15.13 7.92
CA ALA A 131 -21.00 13.87 8.66
C ALA A 131 -22.44 13.49 9.07
N ASP A 132 -23.38 14.46 9.02
CA ASP A 132 -24.82 14.28 9.24
C ASP A 132 -25.58 14.05 7.91
N SER A 133 -24.88 14.02 6.77
CA SER A 133 -25.47 13.76 5.46
C SER A 133 -25.92 12.32 5.33
N GLN A 134 -27.23 12.13 5.24
CA GLN A 134 -27.84 10.84 4.89
C GLN A 134 -27.44 10.33 3.49
N ASP A 135 -26.76 11.14 2.67
CA ASP A 135 -26.43 10.82 1.27
C ASP A 135 -25.14 9.98 1.12
N TRP A 136 -24.27 9.90 2.13
CA TRP A 136 -23.06 9.08 2.07
C TRP A 136 -23.36 7.56 2.08
N ASN A 137 -24.54 7.15 2.55
CA ASN A 137 -24.96 5.74 2.56
C ASN A 137 -26.43 5.59 2.06
N PRO A 138 -26.65 5.03 0.85
CA PRO A 138 -27.97 4.97 0.22
C PRO A 138 -29.00 4.08 0.93
N LYS A 139 -28.62 3.32 1.98
CA LYS A 139 -29.56 2.51 2.79
C LYS A 139 -30.09 3.18 4.06
N GLY A 140 -29.61 4.37 4.43
CA GLY A 140 -30.15 5.17 5.53
C GLY A 140 -29.95 4.56 6.93
N ALA A 141 -29.84 5.46 7.91
CA ALA A 141 -29.58 5.23 9.34
C ALA A 141 -28.17 4.71 9.68
N ASP A 142 -27.42 5.51 10.44
CA ASP A 142 -26.06 5.29 10.97
C ASP A 142 -24.85 5.69 10.10
N GLY A 143 -25.04 6.51 9.04
CA GLY A 143 -23.91 7.22 8.40
C GLY A 143 -23.06 7.99 9.43
N ASP A 144 -23.72 8.62 10.40
CA ASP A 144 -23.14 9.33 11.53
C ASP A 144 -22.20 8.46 12.39
N ARG A 145 -22.42 7.13 12.48
CA ARG A 145 -21.57 6.23 13.29
C ARG A 145 -20.32 5.79 12.55
N LEU A 146 -20.40 5.56 11.24
CA LEU A 146 -19.25 5.10 10.46
C LEU A 146 -18.15 6.17 10.41
N LEU A 147 -18.54 7.42 10.13
CA LEU A 147 -17.61 8.55 10.09
C LEU A 147 -17.36 9.19 11.45
N ALA A 148 -17.84 8.60 12.55
CA ALA A 148 -17.42 8.96 13.90
C ALA A 148 -16.04 8.36 14.27
N ASP A 149 -15.56 7.33 13.56
CA ASP A 149 -14.23 6.74 13.73
C ASP A 149 -13.14 7.70 13.18
N PRO A 150 -12.30 8.33 14.02
CA PRO A 150 -11.26 9.23 13.56
C PRO A 150 -10.23 8.54 12.64
N GLU A 151 -9.96 7.25 12.85
CA GLU A 151 -9.00 6.51 12.02
C GLU A 151 -9.51 6.38 10.58
N LEU A 152 -10.80 6.07 10.41
CA LEU A 152 -11.42 5.99 9.09
C LEU A 152 -11.49 7.36 8.41
N ARG A 153 -11.86 8.42 9.14
CA ARG A 153 -11.86 9.79 8.60
C ARG A 153 -10.48 10.18 8.06
N TRP A 154 -9.44 9.94 8.84
CA TRP A 154 -8.07 10.21 8.41
C TRP A 154 -7.61 9.34 7.24
N ALA A 155 -8.04 8.07 7.18
CA ALA A 155 -7.75 7.21 6.03
C ALA A 155 -8.38 7.76 4.74
N LEU A 156 -9.63 8.26 4.81
CA LEU A 156 -10.31 8.89 3.68
C LEU A 156 -9.69 10.25 3.30
N TRP A 157 -9.31 11.08 4.28
CA TRP A 157 -8.58 12.32 4.01
C TRP A 157 -7.21 12.08 3.38
N ARG A 158 -6.49 11.04 3.84
CA ARG A 158 -5.23 10.60 3.21
C ARG A 158 -5.46 10.16 1.78
N ALA A 159 -6.54 9.41 1.50
CA ALA A 159 -6.89 8.98 0.15
C ALA A 159 -7.15 10.19 -0.78
N LEU A 160 -7.92 11.16 -0.32
CA LEU A 160 -8.14 12.42 -1.03
C LEU A 160 -6.83 13.19 -1.23
N ALA A 161 -5.98 13.28 -0.20
CA ALA A 161 -4.69 13.94 -0.30
C ALA A 161 -3.80 13.26 -1.35
N ALA A 162 -3.67 11.93 -1.31
CA ALA A 162 -2.87 11.12 -2.22
C ALA A 162 -3.26 11.26 -3.70
N THR A 163 -4.53 11.55 -3.97
CA THR A 163 -5.04 11.78 -5.32
C THR A 163 -5.18 13.26 -5.68
N GLY A 164 -4.73 14.18 -4.82
CA GLY A 164 -4.77 15.63 -5.08
C GLY A 164 -6.14 16.30 -4.86
N HIS A 165 -7.06 15.64 -4.17
CA HIS A 165 -8.42 16.08 -3.88
C HIS A 165 -8.64 16.63 -2.45
N ALA A 166 -7.56 16.80 -1.69
CA ALA A 166 -7.54 17.51 -0.40
C ALA A 166 -6.38 18.50 -0.34
N THR A 167 -6.62 19.71 0.17
CA THR A 167 -5.60 20.74 0.39
C THR A 167 -5.02 20.67 1.80
N THR A 168 -3.97 21.44 2.08
CA THR A 168 -3.45 21.54 3.46
C THR A 168 -4.50 22.12 4.41
N GLU A 169 -5.29 23.08 3.94
CA GLU A 169 -6.36 23.72 4.71
C GLU A 169 -7.48 22.72 5.06
N ASP A 170 -7.85 21.82 4.15
CA ASP A 170 -8.80 20.74 4.44
C ASP A 170 -8.30 19.85 5.58
N LEU A 171 -7.03 19.44 5.51
CA LEU A 171 -6.39 18.59 6.51
C LEU A 171 -6.22 19.30 7.87
N ASP A 172 -5.88 20.59 7.87
CA ASP A 172 -5.82 21.41 9.07
C ASP A 172 -7.20 21.55 9.73
N GLY A 173 -8.26 21.64 8.92
CA GLY A 173 -9.64 21.61 9.38
C GLY A 173 -9.99 20.31 10.10
N GLU A 174 -9.57 19.15 9.56
CA GLU A 174 -9.75 17.87 10.25
C GLU A 174 -8.89 17.76 11.52
N LEU A 175 -7.65 18.27 11.51
CA LEU A 175 -6.79 18.30 12.70
C LEU A 175 -7.40 19.12 13.83
N ALA A 176 -8.11 20.21 13.51
CA ALA A 176 -8.83 20.99 14.50
C ALA A 176 -9.97 20.17 15.16
N ARG A 177 -10.54 19.18 14.45
CA ARG A 177 -11.54 18.24 14.98
C ARG A 177 -10.90 17.12 15.80
N ASP A 178 -9.79 16.55 15.33
CA ASP A 178 -9.04 15.48 16.00
C ASP A 178 -7.61 15.92 16.36
N ASN A 179 -7.49 16.72 17.42
CA ASN A 179 -6.19 17.20 17.92
C ASN A 179 -5.54 16.22 18.93
N THR A 180 -5.73 14.92 18.73
CA THR A 180 -5.05 13.89 19.50
C THR A 180 -3.62 13.66 19.00
N ALA A 181 -2.82 12.86 19.71
CA ALA A 181 -1.48 12.50 19.23
C ALA A 181 -1.54 11.64 17.96
N SER A 182 -2.48 10.71 17.89
CA SER A 182 -2.78 9.93 16.68
C SER A 182 -3.28 10.82 15.55
N GLY A 183 -4.16 11.79 15.83
CA GLY A 183 -4.65 12.76 14.85
C GLY A 183 -3.54 13.63 14.25
N ARG A 184 -2.61 14.14 15.07
CA ARG A 184 -1.42 14.86 14.58
C ARG A 184 -0.52 13.99 13.69
N THR A 185 -0.39 12.70 14.02
CA THR A 185 0.39 11.75 13.22
C THR A 185 -0.29 11.45 11.89
N ALA A 186 -1.62 11.29 11.91
CA ALA A 186 -2.42 11.06 10.72
C ALA A 186 -2.47 12.29 9.80
N HIS A 187 -2.56 13.49 10.38
CA HIS A 187 -2.42 14.77 9.67
C HIS A 187 -1.08 14.86 8.95
N LEU A 188 0.03 14.56 9.65
CA LEU A 188 1.36 14.54 9.05
C LEU A 188 1.42 13.58 7.87
N ARG A 189 0.91 12.35 8.04
CA ARG A 189 0.83 11.34 6.97
C ARG A 189 0.05 11.83 5.76
N ALA A 190 -1.13 12.43 5.98
CA ALA A 190 -1.97 12.95 4.90
C ALA A 190 -1.30 14.12 4.16
N ARG A 191 -0.68 15.05 4.89
CA ARG A 191 0.07 16.16 4.29
C ARG A 191 1.23 15.69 3.43
N MET A 192 1.98 14.70 3.92
CA MET A 192 3.10 14.12 3.16
C MET A 192 2.62 13.26 1.99
N SER A 193 1.34 12.88 1.94
CA SER A 193 0.75 12.13 0.83
C SER A 193 0.33 13.03 -0.35
N ILE A 194 0.28 14.36 -0.19
CA ILE A 194 -0.12 15.28 -1.26
C ILE A 194 0.85 15.16 -2.44
N PRO A 195 0.37 14.93 -3.69
CA PRO A 195 1.21 14.89 -4.87
C PRO A 195 2.02 16.18 -5.07
N GLY A 196 3.33 16.04 -5.23
CA GLY A 196 4.19 17.17 -5.57
C GLY A 196 5.65 16.90 -5.27
N THR A 197 6.54 17.36 -6.16
CA THR A 197 7.99 17.23 -5.99
C THR A 197 8.49 17.97 -4.75
N GLN A 198 7.88 19.12 -4.41
CA GLN A 198 8.19 19.88 -3.20
C GLN A 198 7.78 19.14 -1.92
N VAL A 199 6.61 18.47 -1.92
CA VAL A 199 6.16 17.66 -0.77
C VAL A 199 7.11 16.47 -0.58
N LYS A 200 7.47 15.76 -1.66
CA LYS A 200 8.46 14.67 -1.60
C LYS A 200 9.83 15.13 -1.11
N ALA A 201 10.31 16.29 -1.57
CA ALA A 201 11.56 16.87 -1.09
C ALA A 201 11.48 17.20 0.41
N GLY A 202 10.41 17.88 0.85
CA GLY A 202 10.19 18.20 2.26
C GLY A 202 10.10 16.95 3.15
N ALA A 203 9.42 15.90 2.71
CA ALA A 203 9.37 14.61 3.41
C ALA A 203 10.76 13.97 3.51
N TRP A 204 11.55 13.98 2.43
CA TRP A 204 12.94 13.48 2.45
C TRP A 204 13.83 14.25 3.44
N THR A 205 13.68 15.58 3.47
CA THR A 205 14.37 16.44 4.44
C THR A 205 13.93 16.15 5.87
N GLN A 206 12.64 15.93 6.13
CA GLN A 206 12.18 15.57 7.47
C GLN A 206 12.73 14.21 7.94
N ILE A 207 12.86 13.24 7.03
CA ILE A 207 13.41 11.92 7.35
C ILE A 207 14.91 12.00 7.58
N THR A 208 15.66 12.67 6.68
CA THR A 208 17.13 12.56 6.63
C THR A 208 17.88 13.78 7.16
N GLY A 209 17.18 14.89 7.39
CA GLY A 209 17.76 16.19 7.72
C GLY A 209 18.55 16.83 6.57
N ARG A 210 18.34 16.38 5.32
CA ARG A 210 19.08 16.86 4.13
C ARG A 210 18.18 17.61 3.18
N ASP A 211 18.65 18.74 2.68
CA ASP A 211 17.89 19.56 1.74
C ASP A 211 18.02 19.01 0.31
N ALA A 212 19.12 18.29 0.02
CA ALA A 212 19.36 17.64 -1.27
C ALA A 212 20.05 16.27 -1.14
N PRO A 213 19.84 15.36 -2.11
CA PRO A 213 20.60 14.11 -2.21
C PRO A 213 22.11 14.35 -2.25
N GLY A 214 22.88 13.47 -1.59
CA GLY A 214 24.35 13.55 -1.54
C GLY A 214 24.94 14.41 -0.41
N GLU A 215 24.12 15.09 0.37
CA GLU A 215 24.55 15.72 1.62
C GLU A 215 24.80 14.69 2.73
N ALA A 216 25.60 15.07 3.73
CA ALA A 216 25.83 14.24 4.91
C ALA A 216 24.57 14.14 5.77
N LEU A 217 24.36 12.99 6.42
CA LEU A 217 23.25 12.78 7.35
C LEU A 217 23.39 13.76 8.53
N ALA A 218 22.35 14.55 8.80
CA ALA A 218 22.39 15.56 9.87
C ALA A 218 22.31 14.96 11.28
N GLY A 219 21.92 13.68 11.40
CA GLY A 219 21.72 12.96 12.65
C GLY A 219 20.38 12.24 12.68
N GLU A 220 19.95 11.80 13.86
CA GLU A 220 18.62 11.23 14.08
C GLU A 220 17.53 12.31 13.90
N PRO A 221 16.42 12.02 13.19
CA PRO A 221 15.36 12.99 12.97
C PRO A 221 14.64 13.30 14.29
N ALA A 222 14.17 14.54 14.43
CA ALA A 222 13.33 14.95 15.56
C ALA A 222 11.87 14.49 15.38
N LEU A 223 11.67 13.21 15.09
CA LEU A 223 10.38 12.55 14.87
C LEU A 223 10.21 11.40 15.86
N THR A 224 8.99 11.17 16.35
CA THR A 224 8.67 9.91 17.03
C THR A 224 8.65 8.75 16.02
N ASN A 225 8.67 7.51 16.52
CA ASN A 225 8.53 6.33 15.69
C ASN A 225 7.30 6.40 14.76
N ASP A 226 6.14 6.77 15.31
CA ASP A 226 4.89 6.84 14.55
C ASP A 226 4.90 8.00 13.53
N GLN A 227 5.58 9.11 13.87
CA GLN A 227 5.76 10.22 12.94
C GLN A 227 6.70 9.87 11.79
N LEU A 228 7.78 9.12 12.05
CA LEU A 228 8.65 8.62 10.99
C LEU A 228 7.88 7.70 10.05
N ASP A 229 7.09 6.76 10.58
CA ASP A 229 6.22 5.90 9.77
C ASP A 229 5.23 6.74 8.95
N ALA A 230 4.62 7.77 9.55
CA ALA A 230 3.73 8.70 8.85
C ALA A 230 4.38 9.44 7.68
N VAL A 231 5.60 9.97 7.86
CA VAL A 231 6.31 10.71 6.81
C VAL A 231 6.75 9.75 5.69
N ILE A 232 7.26 8.56 6.03
CA ILE A 232 7.63 7.52 5.06
C ILE A 232 6.41 7.07 4.25
N ASP A 233 5.30 6.76 4.93
CA ASP A 233 4.04 6.35 4.31
C ASP A 233 3.49 7.41 3.35
N GLY A 234 3.63 8.69 3.70
CA GLY A 234 3.24 9.80 2.84
C GLY A 234 4.19 9.98 1.66
N PHE A 235 5.49 9.89 1.89
CA PHE A 235 6.50 9.97 0.83
C PHE A 235 6.30 8.92 -0.26
N GLN A 236 5.89 7.71 0.13
CA GLN A 236 5.59 6.60 -0.77
C GLN A 236 4.19 6.68 -1.40
N ALA A 237 3.35 7.65 -1.00
CA ALA A 237 1.99 7.76 -1.51
C ALA A 237 1.93 8.30 -2.94
N GLY A 238 0.88 7.89 -3.66
CA GLY A 238 0.59 8.31 -5.02
C GLY A 238 1.38 7.56 -6.09
N SER A 239 0.92 7.68 -7.34
CA SER A 239 1.45 6.92 -8.49
C SER A 239 2.75 7.45 -9.08
N GLN A 240 3.39 8.44 -8.45
CA GLN A 240 4.65 8.97 -8.96
C GLN A 240 5.79 8.03 -8.57
N PRO A 241 6.51 7.42 -9.54
CA PRO A 241 7.68 6.63 -9.26
C PRO A 241 8.61 7.39 -8.31
N ASN A 242 9.27 6.66 -7.40
CA ASN A 242 10.35 7.25 -6.64
C ASN A 242 11.37 7.80 -7.65
N ASP A 243 11.57 9.12 -7.60
CA ASP A 243 12.58 9.79 -8.41
C ASP A 243 13.91 9.09 -8.14
N TRP A 244 14.61 8.69 -9.20
CA TRP A 244 15.79 7.84 -9.14
C TRP A 244 16.87 8.43 -8.20
N LYS A 245 16.88 9.75 -8.04
CA LYS A 245 17.74 10.44 -7.08
C LYS A 245 17.60 9.95 -5.64
N TYR A 246 16.41 9.53 -5.21
CA TYR A 246 16.18 9.03 -3.85
C TYR A 246 16.60 7.57 -3.69
N VAL A 247 16.60 6.79 -4.78
CA VAL A 247 17.04 5.38 -4.74
C VAL A 247 18.53 5.30 -4.44
N ASP A 248 19.34 6.08 -5.14
CA ASP A 248 20.79 6.13 -4.93
C ASP A 248 21.13 6.58 -3.51
N ASP A 249 20.44 7.62 -3.08
CA ASP A 249 20.64 8.27 -1.80
C ASP A 249 20.17 7.37 -0.63
N TYR A 250 19.08 6.60 -0.83
CA TYR A 250 18.64 5.57 0.11
C TYR A 250 19.74 4.54 0.39
N PHE A 251 20.33 3.94 -0.64
CA PHE A 251 21.37 2.93 -0.46
C PHE A 251 22.64 3.52 0.17
N ALA A 252 22.99 4.76 -0.18
CA ALA A 252 24.12 5.46 0.43
C ALA A 252 23.90 5.74 1.94
N LEU A 253 22.65 5.95 2.36
CA LEU A 253 22.30 6.24 3.74
C LEU A 253 22.15 5.01 4.66
N LEU A 254 22.02 3.81 4.12
CA LEU A 254 21.68 2.63 4.94
C LEU A 254 22.63 2.43 6.13
N LEU A 255 23.94 2.51 5.91
CA LEU A 255 24.93 2.38 6.99
C LEU A 255 24.96 3.60 7.92
N PRO A 256 25.09 4.86 7.42
CA PRO A 256 25.04 6.04 8.29
C PRO A 256 23.82 6.08 9.20
N VAL A 257 22.64 5.75 8.67
CA VAL A 257 21.39 5.68 9.46
C VAL A 257 21.48 4.57 10.50
N TRP A 258 21.95 3.38 10.12
CA TRP A 258 22.03 2.24 11.03
C TRP A 258 22.98 2.46 12.20
N GLU A 259 24.08 3.17 11.96
CA GLU A 259 25.10 3.47 12.97
C GLU A 259 24.74 4.70 13.81
N GLY A 260 24.03 5.67 13.22
CA GLY A 260 23.76 6.97 13.84
C GLY A 260 22.40 7.10 14.53
N TRP A 261 21.41 6.26 14.21
CA TRP A 261 20.06 6.35 14.77
C TRP A 261 19.77 5.23 15.76
N SER A 262 18.75 5.43 16.58
CA SER A 262 18.13 4.35 17.34
C SER A 262 17.66 3.21 16.42
N ILE A 263 17.80 1.97 16.90
CA ILE A 263 17.54 0.75 16.11
C ILE A 263 16.12 0.71 15.52
N GLU A 264 15.15 1.27 16.25
CA GLU A 264 13.75 1.31 15.84
C GLU A 264 13.50 2.28 14.68
N LEU A 265 14.16 3.45 14.69
CA LEU A 265 14.08 4.40 13.57
C LEU A 265 14.87 3.91 12.37
N ALA A 266 16.07 3.36 12.59
CA ALA A 266 16.89 2.79 11.51
C ALA A 266 16.16 1.65 10.79
N ARG A 267 15.49 0.75 11.53
CA ARG A 267 14.69 -0.33 10.95
C ARG A 267 13.53 0.21 10.10
N ARG A 268 12.83 1.25 10.55
CA ARG A 268 11.75 1.90 9.80
C ARG A 268 12.25 2.54 8.52
N PHE A 269 13.39 3.23 8.58
CA PHE A 269 14.06 3.78 7.41
C PHE A 269 14.38 2.68 6.38
N VAL A 270 15.06 1.60 6.81
CA VAL A 270 15.47 0.51 5.92
C VAL A 270 14.25 -0.13 5.25
N LEU A 271 13.21 -0.46 6.02
CA LEU A 271 12.05 -1.19 5.50
C LEU A 271 11.12 -0.30 4.67
N GLY A 272 10.82 0.90 5.18
CA GLY A 272 9.78 1.76 4.61
C GLY A 272 10.23 2.59 3.41
N LEU A 273 11.54 2.86 3.27
CA LEU A 273 12.08 3.54 2.10
C LEU A 273 12.70 2.60 1.06
N PHE A 274 12.71 1.28 1.30
CA PHE A 274 13.18 0.36 0.28
C PHE A 274 12.35 0.54 -1.00
N PRO A 275 12.98 0.74 -2.18
CA PRO A 275 12.24 1.03 -3.39
C PRO A 275 11.24 -0.07 -3.73
N HIS A 276 10.08 0.31 -4.25
CA HIS A 276 9.08 -0.65 -4.73
C HIS A 276 9.10 -0.68 -6.26
N PRO A 277 8.74 -1.81 -6.90
CA PRO A 277 8.69 -1.86 -8.35
C PRO A 277 7.69 -0.80 -8.84
N GLY A 278 8.16 0.26 -9.48
CA GLY A 278 7.32 1.31 -10.03
C GLY A 278 6.85 0.98 -11.45
N ALA A 279 6.22 1.94 -12.11
CA ALA A 279 5.97 1.92 -13.56
C ALA A 279 7.24 2.19 -14.41
N GLY A 280 8.43 2.03 -13.82
CA GLY A 280 9.70 2.08 -14.54
C GLY A 280 9.86 0.82 -15.40
N GLU A 281 10.25 1.02 -16.66
CA GLU A 281 10.32 0.03 -17.72
C GLU A 281 10.92 -1.31 -17.26
N ILE A 282 10.04 -2.31 -17.10
CA ILE A 282 10.49 -3.71 -17.20
C ILE A 282 10.85 -3.92 -18.68
N THR A 283 12.13 -3.78 -19.00
CA THR A 283 12.63 -4.13 -20.33
C THR A 283 12.78 -5.65 -20.39
N VAL A 284 11.76 -6.33 -20.93
CA VAL A 284 11.87 -7.76 -21.24
C VAL A 284 12.80 -7.90 -22.45
N GLY A 285 13.96 -8.53 -22.25
CA GLY A 285 14.88 -8.89 -23.35
C GLY A 285 14.14 -9.74 -24.40
N GLY A 286 14.31 -9.36 -25.68
CA GLY A 286 13.40 -9.62 -26.80
C GLY A 286 13.21 -11.05 -27.30
N ASP A 287 13.33 -12.09 -26.48
CA ASP A 287 13.30 -13.47 -26.99
C ASP A 287 12.02 -14.24 -26.62
N GLY A 288 11.05 -13.61 -25.93
CA GLY A 288 9.71 -14.19 -25.71
C GLY A 288 9.67 -15.51 -24.91
N VAL A 289 10.80 -16.00 -24.43
CA VAL A 289 10.90 -17.20 -23.59
C VAL A 289 10.93 -16.77 -22.13
N VAL A 290 9.85 -17.07 -21.41
CA VAL A 290 9.78 -17.00 -19.95
C VAL A 290 10.65 -18.14 -19.40
N SER A 291 11.94 -17.87 -19.19
CA SER A 291 12.83 -18.75 -18.44
C SER A 291 12.76 -18.41 -16.96
N ASP A 292 12.96 -19.38 -16.07
CA ASP A 292 13.15 -19.18 -14.61
C ASP A 292 14.23 -18.13 -14.30
N THR A 293 15.08 -17.85 -15.29
CA THR A 293 16.10 -16.80 -15.29
C THR A 293 15.70 -15.64 -16.21
N LEU A 294 14.55 -15.03 -15.98
CA LEU A 294 14.35 -13.63 -16.39
C LEU A 294 15.39 -12.81 -15.63
N LEU A 295 16.53 -12.56 -16.28
CA LEU A 295 17.45 -11.50 -15.90
C LEU A 295 16.70 -10.19 -16.13
N VAL A 296 15.77 -9.87 -15.24
CA VAL A 296 15.31 -8.50 -15.07
C VAL A 296 16.56 -7.78 -14.59
N ARG A 297 17.27 -7.13 -15.51
CA ARG A 297 18.27 -6.12 -15.15
C ARG A 297 17.51 -4.96 -14.55
N ASP A 298 17.22 -5.12 -13.28
CA ASP A 298 16.54 -4.12 -12.49
C ASP A 298 17.59 -3.36 -11.69
N ALA A 299 17.63 -2.05 -11.90
CA ALA A 299 18.65 -1.23 -11.30
C ALA A 299 18.52 -1.09 -9.78
N VAL A 300 17.36 -1.41 -9.17
CA VAL A 300 17.22 -1.55 -7.71
C VAL A 300 17.86 -2.85 -7.23
N LEU A 301 17.63 -3.98 -7.91
CA LEU A 301 18.26 -5.25 -7.55
C LEU A 301 19.79 -5.16 -7.67
N GLU A 302 20.30 -4.56 -8.74
CA GLU A 302 21.74 -4.34 -8.92
C GLU A 302 22.34 -3.46 -7.82
N LYS A 303 21.61 -2.44 -7.34
CA LYS A 303 22.05 -1.59 -6.22
C LYS A 303 22.02 -2.33 -4.89
N ALA A 304 20.99 -3.13 -4.64
CA ALA A 304 20.90 -3.96 -3.44
C ALA A 304 22.04 -4.99 -3.40
N ASP A 305 22.29 -5.68 -4.52
CA ASP A 305 23.39 -6.65 -4.65
C ASP A 305 24.74 -5.98 -4.44
N ARG A 306 24.99 -4.85 -5.12
CA ARG A 306 26.22 -4.07 -4.94
C ARG A 306 26.41 -3.62 -3.50
N TRP A 307 25.36 -3.12 -2.86
CA TRP A 307 25.43 -2.70 -1.45
C TRP A 307 25.76 -3.88 -0.55
N LEU A 308 25.17 -5.06 -0.77
CA LEU A 308 25.45 -6.28 -0.01
C LEU A 308 26.89 -6.78 -0.24
N GLU A 309 27.44 -6.66 -1.44
CA GLU A 309 28.83 -7.03 -1.74
C GLU A 309 29.83 -6.08 -1.07
N GLN A 310 29.58 -4.78 -1.14
CA GLN A 310 30.47 -3.73 -0.62
C GLN A 310 30.46 -3.65 0.91
N ASN A 311 29.36 -4.03 1.55
CA ASN A 311 29.17 -3.91 3.00
C ASN A 311 29.05 -5.31 3.65
N ASN A 312 29.96 -6.22 3.31
CA ASN A 312 29.94 -7.61 3.79
C ASN A 312 30.25 -7.73 5.30
N ASP A 313 30.87 -6.72 5.87
CA ASP A 313 31.25 -6.54 7.27
C ASP A 313 30.24 -5.71 8.07
N SER A 314 29.17 -5.24 7.43
CA SER A 314 28.08 -4.51 8.09
C SER A 314 27.39 -5.34 9.18
N PRO A 315 26.75 -4.68 10.18
CA PRO A 315 25.99 -5.39 11.19
C PRO A 315 24.97 -6.37 10.58
N ALA A 316 24.95 -7.60 11.07
CA ALA A 316 24.14 -8.68 10.50
C ALA A 316 22.64 -8.33 10.39
N ALA A 317 22.14 -7.49 11.29
CA ALA A 317 20.75 -7.07 11.31
C ALA A 317 20.36 -6.19 10.11
N VAL A 318 21.14 -5.15 9.74
CA VAL A 318 20.84 -4.33 8.55
C VAL A 318 21.00 -5.15 7.28
N ARG A 319 22.05 -5.97 7.21
CA ARG A 319 22.29 -6.87 6.08
C ARG A 319 21.09 -7.79 5.85
N ARG A 320 20.56 -8.41 6.92
CA ARG A 320 19.37 -9.26 6.83
C ARG A 320 18.16 -8.50 6.28
N LEU A 321 17.89 -7.28 6.77
CA LEU A 321 16.75 -6.48 6.29
C LEU A 321 16.88 -6.16 4.78
N VAL A 322 18.09 -5.83 4.31
CA VAL A 322 18.33 -5.57 2.87
C VAL A 322 18.15 -6.83 2.04
N VAL A 323 18.63 -7.99 2.51
CA VAL A 323 18.41 -9.29 1.85
C VAL A 323 16.92 -9.61 1.74
N GLU A 324 16.17 -9.46 2.84
CA GLU A 324 14.72 -9.71 2.85
C GLU A 324 13.97 -8.78 1.88
N GLN A 325 14.26 -7.47 1.90
CA GLN A 325 13.61 -6.51 1.00
C GLN A 325 13.95 -6.74 -0.47
N ARG A 326 15.21 -7.05 -0.77
CA ARG A 326 15.63 -7.47 -2.10
C ARG A 326 14.85 -8.70 -2.59
N ASP A 327 14.67 -9.71 -1.76
CA ASP A 327 13.93 -10.92 -2.12
C ASP A 327 12.42 -10.64 -2.31
N HIS A 328 11.85 -9.75 -1.50
CA HIS A 328 10.49 -9.25 -1.71
C HIS A 328 10.35 -8.53 -3.06
N TYR A 329 11.31 -7.67 -3.39
CA TYR A 329 11.35 -6.94 -4.66
C TYR A 329 11.49 -7.87 -5.87
N ALA A 330 12.45 -8.81 -5.82
CA ALA A 330 12.66 -9.80 -6.87
C ALA A 330 11.41 -10.69 -7.10
N ARG A 331 10.69 -11.06 -6.03
CA ARG A 331 9.41 -11.76 -6.16
C ARG A 331 8.37 -10.89 -6.87
N ALA A 332 8.21 -9.63 -6.45
CA ALA A 332 7.24 -8.73 -7.05
C ALA A 332 7.51 -8.52 -8.56
N LEU A 333 8.77 -8.36 -8.97
CA LEU A 333 9.16 -8.29 -10.38
C LEU A 333 8.79 -9.56 -11.15
N ARG A 334 9.13 -10.75 -10.63
CA ARG A 334 8.80 -12.02 -11.28
C ARG A 334 7.29 -12.17 -11.48
N LEU A 335 6.51 -11.83 -10.45
CA LEU A 335 5.05 -11.88 -10.54
C LEU A 335 4.50 -10.85 -11.54
N ARG A 336 5.05 -9.64 -11.61
CA ARG A 336 4.66 -8.66 -12.62
C ARG A 336 4.94 -9.15 -14.04
N VAL A 337 6.12 -9.71 -14.29
CA VAL A 337 6.44 -10.26 -15.63
C VAL A 337 5.51 -11.41 -15.99
N MET A 338 5.27 -12.33 -15.04
CA MET A 338 4.35 -13.44 -15.23
C MET A 338 2.92 -12.96 -15.53
N ASN A 339 2.41 -11.96 -14.81
CA ASN A 339 1.06 -11.44 -15.06
C ASN A 339 0.96 -10.59 -16.33
N ALA A 340 2.09 -10.07 -16.85
CA ALA A 340 2.12 -9.36 -18.12
C ALA A 340 2.07 -10.29 -19.33
N SER A 341 2.41 -11.57 -19.18
CA SER A 341 2.47 -12.56 -20.25
C SER A 341 1.24 -13.47 -20.36
N LEU A 342 0.29 -13.36 -19.42
CA LEU A 342 -0.98 -14.09 -19.39
C LEU A 342 -2.08 -13.32 -20.12
#